data_AF-K6TTD1-F1
#
_entry.id   AF-K6TTD1-F1
#
_cell.length_a   1.000
_cell.length_b   1.000
_cell.length_c   1.000
_cell.angle_alpha   90.00
_cell.angle_beta   90.00
_cell.angle_gamma   90.00
#
_symmetry.space_group_name_H-M   'P 1'
#
loop_
_entity.id
_entity.type
_entity.pdbx_description
1 polymer ?
#
loop_
_entity_poly.entity_id
_entity_poly.type
_entity_poly.pdbx_seq_one_letter_code
_entity_poly.pdbx_strand_id
1 'polypeptide(L)'
;MNQKSGIVLKILSIFESGLFLKILSVFITGLWIAGLILGNIYIVLLAIILLFALCIVLYIHRDNLQEIFQKDSSVVVEDERTQLINEKAATMTFGIFVAVIIYAGIILIALRDSYPQLLQAGYTLIIAAVFCFILYFTSRAYYNRKF
;
A
#
# COMPACT_ATOMS: atom_id res chain seq x y z
N MET A 1 26.01 34.53 -0.69
CA MET A 1 25.44 33.18 -0.45
C MET A 1 24.03 33.12 -1.03
N ASN A 2 23.76 32.15 -1.90
CA ASN A 2 22.65 32.15 -2.85
C ASN A 2 21.31 31.79 -2.17
N GLN A 3 20.42 32.78 -2.01
CA GLN A 3 19.11 32.66 -1.35
C GLN A 3 18.19 31.60 -1.98
N LYS A 4 18.35 31.31 -3.29
CA LYS A 4 17.63 30.22 -3.98
C LYS A 4 17.99 28.83 -3.47
N SER A 5 19.25 28.61 -3.04
CA SER A 5 19.70 27.31 -2.54
C SER A 5 19.04 26.96 -1.20
N GLY A 6 18.80 27.96 -0.34
CA GLY A 6 18.12 27.76 0.94
C GLY A 6 16.63 27.40 0.82
N ILE A 7 15.93 27.94 -0.20
CA ILE A 7 14.51 27.62 -0.44
C ILE A 7 14.36 26.18 -0.94
N VAL A 8 15.24 25.74 -1.85
CA VAL A 8 15.23 24.36 -2.37
C VAL A 8 15.50 23.35 -1.25
N LEU A 9 16.48 23.62 -0.39
CA LEU A 9 16.76 22.78 0.78
C LEU A 9 15.59 22.71 1.76
N LYS A 10 14.88 23.82 1.97
CA LYS A 10 13.71 23.88 2.86
C LYS A 10 12.50 23.16 2.29
N ILE A 11 12.35 23.14 0.96
CA ILE A 11 11.31 22.34 0.29
C ILE A 11 11.65 20.85 0.41
N LEU A 12 12.90 20.47 0.18
CA LEU A 12 13.34 19.06 0.32
C LEU A 12 13.11 18.53 1.74
N SER A 13 13.43 19.32 2.78
CA SER A 13 13.23 18.89 4.16
C SER A 13 11.75 18.74 4.56
N ILE A 14 10.83 19.43 3.87
CA ILE A 14 9.38 19.21 4.05
C ILE A 14 8.97 17.87 3.47
N PHE A 15 9.50 17.48 2.29
CA PHE A 15 9.24 16.17 1.67
C PHE A 15 9.81 15.01 2.50
N GLU A 16 10.89 15.24 3.24
CA GLU A 16 11.47 14.27 4.18
C GLU A 16 10.72 14.17 5.51
N SER A 17 9.77 15.08 5.78
CA SER A 17 9.02 15.05 7.04
C SER A 17 7.99 13.92 7.04
N GLY A 18 8.04 13.07 8.08
CA GLY A 18 7.06 11.98 8.25
C GLY A 18 5.61 12.47 8.30
N LEU A 19 5.37 13.71 8.76
CA LEU A 19 4.05 14.34 8.76
C LEU A 19 3.54 14.61 7.34
N PHE A 20 4.38 15.16 6.45
CA PHE A 20 3.99 15.43 5.06
C PHE A 20 3.62 14.13 4.33
N LEU A 21 4.40 13.07 4.51
CA LEU A 21 4.14 11.77 3.90
C LEU A 21 2.79 11.18 4.35
N LYS A 22 2.44 11.33 5.64
CA LYS A 22 1.13 10.93 6.19
C LYS A 22 -0.02 11.76 5.61
N ILE A 23 0.15 13.07 5.47
CA ILE A 23 -0.87 13.93 4.85
C ILE A 23 -1.06 13.58 3.37
N LEU A 24 0.05 13.37 2.66
CA LEU A 24 0.04 13.01 1.25
C LEU A 24 -0.62 11.63 1.03
N SER A 25 -0.39 10.66 1.92
CA SER A 25 -1.05 9.35 1.82
C SER A 25 -2.57 9.46 2.01
N VAL A 26 -3.04 10.22 3.00
CA VAL A 26 -4.48 10.48 3.21
C VAL A 26 -5.08 11.20 2.01
N PHE A 27 -4.37 12.18 1.44
CA PHE A 27 -4.80 12.88 0.24
C PHE A 27 -4.96 11.94 -0.96
N ILE A 28 -3.97 11.05 -1.19
CA ILE A 28 -4.03 10.03 -2.25
C ILE A 28 -5.24 9.10 -2.02
N THR A 29 -5.47 8.63 -0.78
CA THR A 29 -6.66 7.82 -0.46
C THR A 29 -7.97 8.57 -0.72
N GLY A 30 -8.03 9.86 -0.41
CA GLY A 30 -9.18 10.71 -0.74
C GLY A 30 -9.45 10.78 -2.24
N LEU A 31 -8.40 10.91 -3.06
CA LEU A 31 -8.52 10.90 -4.53
C LEU A 31 -9.07 9.57 -5.06
N TRP A 32 -8.64 8.43 -4.51
CA TRP A 32 -9.20 7.12 -4.87
C TRP A 32 -10.71 7.05 -4.65
N ILE A 33 -11.15 7.45 -3.44
CA ILE A 33 -12.56 7.43 -3.07
C ILE A 33 -13.35 8.39 -3.94
N ALA A 34 -12.86 9.61 -4.13
CA ALA A 34 -13.51 10.61 -4.98
C ALA A 34 -13.62 10.14 -6.44
N GLY A 35 -12.54 9.59 -7.01
CA GLY A 35 -12.53 9.05 -8.37
C GLY A 35 -13.54 7.91 -8.56
N LEU A 36 -13.65 7.02 -7.57
CA LEU A 36 -14.65 5.97 -7.57
C LEU A 36 -16.08 6.48 -7.45
N ILE A 37 -16.35 7.44 -6.55
CA ILE A 37 -17.69 8.02 -6.40
C ILE A 37 -18.11 8.72 -7.70
N LEU A 38 -17.20 9.50 -8.29
CA LEU A 38 -17.45 10.26 -9.50
C LEU A 38 -17.46 9.42 -10.79
N GLY A 39 -17.02 8.15 -10.73
CA GLY A 39 -16.90 7.29 -11.93
C GLY A 39 -15.79 7.75 -12.88
N ASN A 40 -14.85 8.57 -12.39
CA ASN A 40 -13.86 9.21 -13.23
C ASN A 40 -12.51 8.47 -13.16
N ILE A 41 -12.21 7.72 -14.21
CA ILE A 41 -10.96 6.96 -14.33
C ILE A 41 -9.70 7.82 -14.29
N TYR A 42 -9.75 9.08 -14.76
CA TYR A 42 -8.58 9.95 -14.77
C TYR A 42 -8.15 10.35 -13.35
N ILE A 43 -9.12 10.55 -12.44
CA ILE A 43 -8.84 10.82 -11.02
C ILE A 43 -8.20 9.59 -10.37
N VAL A 44 -8.69 8.39 -10.71
CA VAL A 44 -8.15 7.12 -10.24
C VAL A 44 -6.72 6.89 -10.75
N LEU A 45 -6.45 7.14 -12.03
CA LEU A 45 -5.10 7.06 -12.61
C LEU A 45 -4.13 8.06 -11.96
N LEU A 46 -4.58 9.30 -11.71
CA LEU A 46 -3.79 10.29 -11.00
C LEU A 46 -3.41 9.79 -9.60
N ALA A 47 -4.35 9.19 -8.87
CA ALA A 47 -4.10 8.61 -7.55
C ALA A 47 -3.07 7.47 -7.60
N ILE A 48 -3.11 6.61 -8.64
CA ILE A 48 -2.10 5.55 -8.85
C ILE A 48 -0.72 6.13 -9.09
N ILE A 49 -0.61 7.15 -9.94
CA ILE A 49 0.69 7.78 -10.25
C ILE A 49 1.28 8.43 -9.01
N LEU A 50 0.46 9.16 -8.24
CA LEU A 50 0.88 9.77 -6.97
C LEU A 50 1.27 8.72 -5.93
N LEU A 51 0.55 7.60 -5.86
CA LEU A 51 0.91 6.47 -5.00
C LEU A 51 2.27 5.88 -5.38
N PHE A 52 2.52 5.65 -6.67
CA PHE A 52 3.82 5.15 -7.14
C PHE A 52 4.96 6.12 -6.79
N ALA A 53 4.75 7.42 -7.00
CA ALA A 53 5.72 8.44 -6.60
C ALA A 53 5.96 8.43 -5.09
N LEU A 54 4.90 8.33 -4.27
CA LEU A 54 5.01 8.20 -2.82
C LEU A 54 5.79 6.95 -2.42
N CYS A 55 5.52 5.80 -3.03
CA CYS A 55 6.26 4.55 -2.77
C CYS A 55 7.76 4.69 -3.07
N ILE A 56 8.13 5.37 -4.16
CA ILE A 56 9.54 5.64 -4.49
C ILE A 56 10.19 6.51 -3.42
N VAL A 57 9.52 7.60 -3.02
CA VAL A 57 10.02 8.51 -1.98
C VAL A 57 10.17 7.78 -0.64
N LEU A 58 9.19 6.96 -0.25
CA LEU A 58 9.23 6.13 0.94
C LEU A 58 10.37 5.12 0.90
N TYR A 59 10.62 4.50 -0.26
CA TYR A 59 11.70 3.53 -0.41
C TYR A 59 13.08 4.16 -0.32
N ILE A 60 13.29 5.35 -0.90
CA ILE A 60 14.56 6.08 -0.84
C ILE A 60 14.86 6.55 0.59
N HIS A 61 13.84 7.05 1.31
CA HIS A 61 14.00 7.66 2.64
C HIS A 61 13.67 6.68 3.78
N ARG A 62 13.56 5.38 3.49
CA ARG A 62 13.17 4.33 4.44
C ARG A 62 13.94 4.39 5.76
N ASP A 63 15.24 4.69 5.70
CA ASP A 63 16.14 4.63 6.86
C ASP A 63 15.93 5.84 7.80
N ASN A 64 15.37 6.94 7.27
CA ASN A 64 15.00 8.13 8.02
C ASN A 64 13.57 8.05 8.60
N LEU A 65 12.78 7.03 8.23
CA LEU A 65 11.38 6.84 8.62
C LEU A 65 11.24 5.75 9.69
N GLN A 66 12.07 5.82 10.73
CA GLN A 66 12.05 4.86 11.84
C GLN A 66 10.69 4.80 12.55
N GLU A 67 9.93 5.90 12.59
CA GLU A 67 8.57 5.94 13.14
C GLU A 67 7.57 5.04 12.38
N ILE A 68 7.85 4.69 11.12
CA ILE A 68 6.94 3.94 10.24
C ILE A 68 7.43 2.49 10.05
N PHE A 69 8.75 2.28 10.05
CA PHE A 69 9.38 1.00 9.68
C PHE A 69 10.13 0.29 10.82
N GLN A 70 9.83 0.59 12.09
CA GLN A 70 10.49 -0.05 13.24
C GLN A 70 10.54 -1.58 13.09
N LYS A 71 11.77 -2.09 13.02
CA LYS A 71 12.06 -3.52 12.85
C LYS A 71 12.31 -4.08 14.24
N ASP A 72 11.33 -4.76 14.81
CA ASP A 72 11.53 -5.50 16.05
C ASP A 72 12.50 -6.67 15.75
N SER A 73 13.64 -6.67 16.43
CA SER A 73 14.75 -7.59 16.19
C SER A 73 15.12 -8.33 17.48
N SER A 74 14.12 -8.85 18.19
CA SER A 74 14.36 -9.75 19.32
C SER A 74 14.79 -11.13 18.82
N VAL A 75 16.08 -11.43 19.04
CA VAL A 75 16.75 -12.74 19.21
C VAL A 75 16.09 -13.94 18.51
N VAL A 76 16.63 -14.35 17.36
CA VAL A 76 16.20 -15.54 16.62
C VAL A 76 17.20 -16.69 16.82
N VAL A 77 16.75 -17.77 17.45
CA VAL A 77 17.47 -19.04 17.63
C VAL A 77 17.50 -19.81 16.31
N GLU A 78 18.59 -20.54 16.02
CA GLU A 78 18.94 -21.01 14.67
C GLU A 78 17.89 -21.87 13.96
N ASP A 79 17.08 -22.64 14.69
CA ASP A 79 16.10 -23.58 14.12
C ASP A 79 14.80 -22.89 13.67
N GLU A 80 14.44 -21.77 14.31
CA GLU A 80 13.26 -20.97 13.96
C GLU A 80 13.48 -20.14 12.68
N ARG A 81 14.72 -19.98 12.22
CA ARG A 81 15.09 -19.11 11.08
C ARG A 81 14.39 -19.51 9.80
N THR A 82 14.34 -20.80 9.46
CA THR A 82 13.75 -21.26 8.20
C THR A 82 12.24 -21.05 8.18
N GLN A 83 11.57 -21.33 9.30
CA GLN A 83 10.14 -21.10 9.45
C GLN A 83 9.80 -19.61 9.43
N LEU A 84 10.56 -18.78 10.16
CA LEU A 84 10.38 -17.32 10.17
C LEU A 84 10.65 -16.68 8.81
N ILE A 85 11.64 -17.15 8.05
CA ILE A 85 11.92 -16.67 6.69
C ILE A 85 10.76 -17.01 5.76
N ASN A 86 10.28 -18.25 5.79
CA ASN A 86 9.16 -18.68 4.95
C ASN A 86 7.88 -17.92 5.30
N GLU A 87 7.60 -17.73 6.58
CA GLU A 87 6.45 -16.99 7.07
C GLU A 87 6.48 -15.52 6.67
N LYS A 88 7.65 -14.88 6.76
CA LYS A 88 7.84 -13.49 6.34
C LYS A 88 7.71 -13.33 4.83
N ALA A 89 8.29 -14.25 4.05
CA ALA A 89 8.18 -14.25 2.60
C ALA A 89 6.74 -14.50 2.14
N ALA A 90 6.04 -15.44 2.78
CA ALA A 90 4.64 -15.74 2.51
C ALA A 90 3.74 -14.54 2.83
N THR A 91 3.94 -13.89 3.98
CA THR A 91 3.17 -12.70 4.37
C THR A 91 3.38 -11.54 3.41
N MET A 92 4.63 -11.29 2.99
CA MET A 92 4.95 -10.25 2.01
C MET A 92 4.32 -10.55 0.64
N THR A 93 4.45 -11.79 0.17
CA THR A 93 3.86 -12.24 -1.11
C THR A 93 2.34 -12.12 -1.10
N PHE A 94 1.69 -12.56 -0.02
CA PHE A 94 0.26 -12.43 0.16
C PHE A 94 -0.18 -10.96 0.15
N GLY A 95 0.55 -10.08 0.85
CA GLY A 95 0.27 -8.65 0.85
C GLY A 95 0.32 -8.03 -0.55
N ILE A 96 1.36 -8.34 -1.35
CA ILE A 96 1.49 -7.87 -2.73
C ILE A 96 0.36 -8.43 -3.61
N PHE A 97 0.08 -9.72 -3.50
CA PHE A 97 -0.97 -10.38 -4.27
C PHE A 97 -2.34 -9.74 -4.03
N VAL A 98 -2.72 -9.55 -2.77
CA VAL A 98 -3.99 -8.91 -2.41
C VAL A 98 -4.02 -7.45 -2.86
N ALA A 99 -2.93 -6.71 -2.72
CA ALA A 99 -2.84 -5.34 -3.22
C ALA A 99 -3.11 -5.25 -4.72
N VAL A 100 -2.49 -6.13 -5.53
CA VAL A 100 -2.72 -6.19 -6.98
C VAL A 100 -4.19 -6.47 -7.30
N ILE A 101 -4.81 -7.43 -6.62
CA ILE A 101 -6.24 -7.76 -6.81
C ILE A 101 -7.13 -6.55 -6.51
N ILE A 102 -6.87 -5.86 -5.40
CA ILE A 102 -7.65 -4.67 -5.00
C ILE A 102 -7.52 -3.58 -6.06
N TYR A 103 -6.30 -3.25 -6.48
CA TYR A 103 -6.09 -2.19 -7.47
C TYR A 103 -6.69 -2.54 -8.83
N ALA A 104 -6.55 -3.79 -9.28
CA ALA A 104 -7.20 -4.26 -10.49
C ALA A 104 -8.73 -4.13 -10.38
N GLY A 105 -9.32 -4.57 -9.25
CA GLY A 105 -10.75 -4.42 -8.97
C GLY A 105 -11.22 -2.96 -9.02
N ILE A 106 -10.48 -2.06 -8.39
CA ILE A 106 -10.80 -0.63 -8.38
C ILE A 106 -10.77 -0.04 -9.80
N ILE A 107 -9.75 -0.36 -10.60
CA ILE A 107 -9.63 0.11 -11.99
C ILE A 107 -10.84 -0.35 -12.81
N LEU A 108 -11.23 -1.63 -12.70
CA LEU A 108 -12.39 -2.15 -13.41
C LEU A 108 -13.71 -1.47 -12.97
N ILE A 109 -13.87 -1.19 -11.68
CA ILE A 109 -15.05 -0.47 -11.16
C ILE A 109 -15.06 0.99 -11.62
N ALA A 110 -13.90 1.64 -11.69
CA ALA A 110 -13.77 3.01 -12.17
C ALA A 110 -14.10 3.15 -13.65
N LEU A 111 -13.95 2.08 -14.43
CA LEU A 111 -14.31 2.03 -15.85
C LEU A 111 -15.82 1.80 -16.10
N ARG A 112 -16.66 1.78 -15.06
CA ARG A 112 -18.09 1.42 -15.17
C ARG A 112 -18.89 2.25 -16.19
N ASP A 113 -18.54 3.52 -16.37
CA ASP A 113 -19.26 4.42 -17.28
C ASP A 113 -18.91 4.13 -18.75
N SER A 114 -17.68 3.67 -19.02
CA SER A 114 -17.19 3.33 -20.36
C SER A 114 -17.37 1.86 -20.72
N TYR A 115 -17.21 0.96 -19.74
CA TYR A 115 -17.21 -0.50 -19.91
C TYR A 115 -18.01 -1.18 -18.79
N PRO A 116 -19.35 -1.04 -18.80
CA PRO A 116 -20.21 -1.58 -17.74
C PRO A 116 -20.12 -3.11 -17.63
N GLN A 117 -19.80 -3.84 -18.70
CA GLN A 117 -19.60 -5.29 -18.65
C GLN A 117 -18.46 -5.75 -17.73
N LEU A 118 -17.48 -4.88 -17.45
CA LEU A 118 -16.35 -5.21 -16.57
C LEU A 118 -16.64 -5.00 -15.08
N LEU A 119 -17.76 -4.35 -14.76
CA LEU A 119 -18.13 -3.98 -13.39
C LEU A 119 -18.30 -5.21 -12.49
N GLN A 120 -18.91 -6.29 -13.00
CA GLN A 120 -19.05 -7.53 -12.25
C GLN A 120 -17.70 -8.17 -11.94
N ALA A 121 -16.76 -8.15 -12.89
CA ALA A 121 -15.40 -8.64 -12.66
C ALA A 121 -14.68 -7.80 -11.59
N GLY A 122 -14.85 -6.47 -11.64
CA GLY A 122 -14.33 -5.56 -10.61
C GLY A 122 -14.82 -5.91 -9.20
N TYR A 123 -16.14 -6.08 -9.02
CA TYR A 123 -16.70 -6.51 -7.73
C TYR A 123 -16.24 -7.91 -7.30
N THR A 124 -16.10 -8.84 -8.25
CA THR A 124 -15.60 -10.18 -7.96
C THR A 124 -14.19 -10.15 -7.40
N LEU A 125 -13.31 -9.29 -7.95
CA LEU A 125 -11.95 -9.11 -7.43
C LEU A 125 -11.94 -8.52 -6.01
N ILE A 126 -12.80 -7.54 -5.71
CA ILE A 126 -12.91 -6.99 -4.35
C ILE A 126 -13.38 -8.06 -3.35
N ILE A 127 -14.40 -8.85 -3.72
CA ILE A 127 -14.88 -9.95 -2.89
C ILE A 127 -13.79 -11.00 -2.68
N ALA A 128 -13.05 -11.35 -3.73
CA ALA A 128 -11.92 -12.28 -3.64
C ALA A 128 -10.83 -11.77 -2.70
N ALA A 129 -10.49 -10.47 -2.73
CA ALA A 129 -9.54 -9.87 -1.81
C ALA A 129 -10.02 -9.96 -0.34
N VAL A 130 -11.30 -9.69 -0.08
CA VAL A 130 -11.89 -9.85 1.27
C VAL A 130 -11.81 -11.32 1.71
N PHE A 131 -12.14 -12.25 0.83
CA PHE A 131 -12.05 -13.68 1.12
C PHE A 131 -10.60 -14.11 1.42
N CYS A 132 -9.62 -13.61 0.67
CA CYS A 132 -8.19 -13.82 0.95
C CYS A 132 -7.83 -13.34 2.36
N PHE A 133 -8.28 -12.15 2.79
CA PHE A 133 -8.04 -11.67 4.16
C PHE A 133 -8.66 -12.59 5.20
N ILE A 134 -9.90 -13.03 5.00
CA ILE A 134 -10.57 -13.97 5.91
C ILE A 134 -9.76 -15.25 6.05
N LEU A 135 -9.29 -15.83 4.95
CA LEU A 135 -8.44 -17.03 4.96
C LEU A 135 -7.11 -16.78 5.67
N TYR A 136 -6.45 -15.66 5.40
CA TYR A 136 -5.20 -15.29 6.06
C TYR A 136 -5.36 -15.16 7.57
N PHE A 137 -6.35 -14.41 8.04
CA PHE A 137 -6.59 -14.23 9.48
C PHE A 137 -7.03 -15.51 10.16
N THR A 138 -7.90 -16.30 9.53
CA THR A 138 -8.38 -17.57 10.09
C THR A 138 -7.26 -18.60 10.18
N SER A 139 -6.47 -18.75 9.11
CA SER A 139 -5.31 -19.66 9.13
C SER A 139 -4.30 -19.21 10.17
N ARG A 140 -3.97 -17.92 10.24
CA ARG A 140 -3.07 -17.37 11.26
C ARG A 140 -3.55 -17.63 12.68
N ALA A 141 -4.84 -17.36 12.95
CA ALA A 141 -5.45 -17.60 14.25
C ALA A 141 -5.46 -19.09 14.62
N TYR A 142 -5.66 -19.99 13.65
CA TYR A 142 -5.60 -21.44 13.87
C TYR A 142 -4.19 -21.89 14.23
N TYR A 143 -3.18 -21.47 13.47
CA TYR A 143 -1.78 -21.86 13.73
C TYR A 143 -1.29 -21.32 15.07
N ASN A 144 -1.57 -20.06 15.40
CA ASN A 144 -1.21 -19.46 16.70
C ASN A 144 -1.91 -20.10 17.91
N ARG A 145 -3.03 -20.82 17.70
CA ARG A 145 -3.73 -21.52 18.78
C ARG A 145 -3.25 -22.95 18.96
N LYS A 146 -2.70 -23.54 17.90
CA LYS A 146 -2.32 -24.96 17.87
C LYS A 146 -0.85 -25.18 18.22
N PHE A 147 -0.01 -24.21 17.94
CA PHE A 147 1.43 -24.19 18.22
C PHE A 147 1.75 -22.95 19.06
#